data_AF-A0A817NN39-F1
#
_entry.id   AF-A0A817NN39-F1
#
_cell.length_a   1.000
_cell.length_b   1.000
_cell.length_c   1.000
_cell.angle_alpha   90.00
_cell.angle_beta   90.00
_cell.angle_gamma   90.00
#
_symmetry.space_group_name_H-M   'P 1'
#
loop_
_entity.id
_entity.type
_entity.pdbx_description
1 polymer ?
#
loop_
_entity_poly.entity_id
_entity_poly.type
_entity_poly.pdbx_seq_one_letter_code
_entity_poly.pdbx_strand_id
1 'polypeptide(L)'
;MEIIYAVDVKMTNDGEEFERILAMDISCMNILACSTYYLLSSSKLKYSPYLVSTPLQQSAKSSFCVYVCALEQPWHFGLIATSIVPIVHLAWSLDGTHLLVCNQTGLCRIFKMKNGCINTMDNIYQYETNEDILIAKYIFHKEPIVINPDRKDSLFYGKEDGQSPMLPYALNTGNFVCVTTSGTVSLNFI
;
A
#
# COMPACT_ATOMS: atom_id res chain seq x y z
N MET A 1 5.14 9.56 10.28
CA MET A 1 5.87 8.78 11.31
C MET A 1 6.00 7.38 10.75
N GLU A 2 7.20 6.96 10.38
CA GLU A 2 7.42 5.67 9.74
C GLU A 2 7.67 4.62 10.82
N ILE A 3 6.71 3.73 11.03
CA ILE A 3 6.87 2.61 11.94
C ILE A 3 7.43 1.44 11.12
N ILE A 4 8.76 1.33 11.08
CA ILE A 4 9.45 0.16 10.52
C ILE A 4 9.55 -0.89 11.65
N TYR A 5 8.59 -1.81 11.73
CA TYR A 5 8.81 -3.06 12.45
C TYR A 5 8.99 -4.19 11.43
N ALA A 6 10.17 -4.80 11.43
CA ALA A 6 10.32 -6.17 10.99
C ALA A 6 9.77 -7.05 12.12
N VAL A 7 8.58 -7.62 11.95
CA VAL A 7 8.08 -8.61 12.91
C VAL A 7 8.76 -9.93 12.60
N ASP A 8 9.73 -10.26 13.47
CA ASP A 8 10.43 -11.53 13.51
C ASP A 8 9.52 -12.63 14.07
N VAL A 9 9.74 -13.83 13.55
CA VAL A 9 8.85 -15.00 13.60
C VAL A 9 8.88 -15.64 14.99
N LYS A 10 7.70 -15.95 15.54
CA LYS A 10 7.60 -16.86 16.68
C LYS A 10 7.67 -18.29 16.14
N MET A 11 8.79 -18.97 16.39
CA MET A 11 8.92 -20.41 16.19
C MET A 11 8.19 -21.11 17.33
N THR A 12 7.14 -21.86 17.04
CA THR A 12 6.62 -22.81 18.00
C THR A 12 6.48 -24.19 17.33
N ASN A 13 6.80 -25.24 18.10
CA ASN A 13 7.34 -26.51 17.62
C ASN A 13 6.32 -27.44 16.93
N ASP A 14 5.09 -26.97 16.69
CA ASP A 14 3.93 -27.84 16.44
C ASP A 14 3.34 -27.74 15.01
N GLY A 15 4.15 -27.32 14.03
CA GLY A 15 3.76 -27.31 12.61
C GLY A 15 2.86 -26.14 12.22
N GLU A 16 3.33 -24.93 12.53
CA GLU A 16 2.51 -23.74 12.73
C GLU A 16 2.25 -22.86 11.51
N GLU A 17 1.14 -22.14 11.60
CA GLU A 17 0.74 -21.08 10.69
C GLU A 17 1.73 -19.90 10.81
N PHE A 18 2.54 -19.69 9.78
CA PHE A 18 3.43 -18.55 9.70
C PHE A 18 2.67 -17.33 9.21
N GLU A 19 2.37 -16.40 10.11
CA GLU A 19 1.95 -15.05 9.73
C GLU A 19 3.17 -14.12 9.81
N ARG A 20 3.69 -13.73 8.63
CA ARG A 20 4.80 -12.77 8.53
C ARG A 20 4.26 -11.45 8.03
N ILE A 21 4.47 -10.38 8.80
CA ILE A 21 4.17 -9.02 8.35
C ILE A 21 5.32 -8.53 7.46
N LEU A 22 4.99 -8.05 6.26
CA LEU A 22 5.98 -7.63 5.25
C LEU A 22 6.08 -6.12 5.10
N ALA A 23 4.95 -5.42 5.20
CA ALA A 23 4.86 -3.99 5.04
C ALA A 23 3.72 -3.46 5.93
N MET A 24 3.87 -2.24 6.44
CA MET A 24 2.85 -1.55 7.21
C MET A 24 2.89 -0.07 6.94
N ASP A 25 1.72 0.56 7.03
CA ASP A 25 1.62 2.02 7.10
C ASP A 25 0.41 2.45 7.92
N ILE A 26 0.50 3.61 8.57
CA ILE A 26 -0.55 4.14 9.43
C ILE A 26 -1.03 5.48 8.88
N SER A 27 -2.34 5.59 8.69
CA SER A 27 -2.98 6.80 8.21
C SER A 27 -3.15 7.86 9.30
N CYS A 28 -3.44 9.10 8.89
CA CYS A 28 -3.79 10.19 9.82
C CYS A 28 -5.14 9.96 10.56
N MET A 29 -5.94 8.99 10.11
CA MET A 29 -7.21 8.61 10.73
C MET A 29 -7.05 7.44 11.71
N ASN A 30 -5.83 7.16 12.19
CA ASN A 30 -5.52 6.01 13.03
C ASN A 30 -5.90 4.67 12.40
N ILE A 31 -5.77 4.56 11.08
CA ILE A 31 -6.02 3.31 10.36
C ILE A 31 -4.67 2.65 10.05
N LEU A 32 -4.47 1.43 10.52
CA LEU A 32 -3.34 0.60 10.17
C LEU A 32 -3.65 -0.16 8.89
N ALA A 33 -2.75 -0.10 7.91
CA ALA A 33 -2.66 -1.06 6.83
C ALA A 33 -1.47 -1.97 7.08
N CYS A 34 -1.65 -3.28 6.92
CA CYS A 34 -0.57 -4.25 7.01
C CYS A 34 -0.65 -5.29 5.90
N SER A 35 0.50 -5.70 5.41
CA SER A 35 0.59 -6.87 4.54
C SER A 35 1.13 -8.06 5.31
N THR A 36 0.47 -9.20 5.13
CA THR A 36 0.85 -10.46 5.76
C THR A 36 0.99 -11.58 4.74
N TYR A 37 1.88 -12.53 5.02
CA TYR A 37 1.99 -13.79 4.29
C TYR A 37 1.28 -14.89 5.06
N TYR A 38 0.46 -15.68 4.37
CA TYR A 38 -0.11 -16.90 4.91
C TYR A 38 0.28 -18.11 4.04
N LEU A 39 0.72 -19.16 4.72
CA LEU A 39 0.90 -20.49 4.14
C LEU A 39 -0.22 -21.40 4.66
N LEU A 40 -1.22 -21.72 3.83
CA LEU A 40 -2.20 -22.74 4.20
C LEU A 40 -1.53 -24.12 4.14
N SER A 41 -1.17 -24.66 5.29
CA SER A 41 -0.80 -26.07 5.43
C SER A 41 -2.05 -26.93 5.36
N SER A 42 -2.06 -27.92 4.46
CA SER A 42 -3.21 -28.75 4.10
C SER A 42 -3.82 -29.58 5.26
N SER A 43 -3.27 -29.52 6.47
CA SER A 43 -3.63 -30.39 7.60
C SER A 43 -4.63 -29.78 8.61
N LYS A 44 -4.95 -28.48 8.55
CA LYS A 44 -5.85 -27.83 9.54
C LYS A 44 -6.88 -26.87 8.89
N LEU A 45 -7.66 -27.34 7.93
CA LEU A 45 -8.87 -26.64 7.46
C LEU A 45 -9.98 -26.65 8.54
N LYS A 46 -9.87 -25.82 9.58
CA LYS A 46 -10.99 -25.62 10.52
C LYS A 46 -11.31 -24.18 10.91
N TYR A 47 -10.41 -23.22 10.70
CA TYR A 47 -10.68 -21.83 11.09
C TYR A 47 -10.04 -20.84 10.11
N SER A 48 -10.72 -20.58 9.00
CA SER A 48 -10.55 -19.33 8.27
C SER A 48 -11.94 -18.70 8.10
N PRO A 49 -12.31 -17.68 8.91
CA PRO A 49 -13.66 -17.12 8.89
C PRO A 49 -13.97 -16.27 7.64
N TYR A 50 -13.04 -16.12 6.69
CA TYR A 50 -13.18 -15.19 5.55
C TYR A 50 -12.96 -15.80 4.16
N LEU A 51 -12.64 -17.10 4.05
CA LEU A 51 -12.54 -17.75 2.75
C LEU A 51 -13.91 -18.28 2.32
N VAL A 52 -14.61 -17.49 1.51
CA VAL A 52 -15.76 -17.95 0.73
C VAL A 52 -15.29 -19.15 -0.11
N SER A 53 -15.87 -20.30 0.19
CA SER A 53 -15.55 -21.61 -0.35
C SER A 53 -15.78 -21.69 -1.86
N THR A 54 -14.71 -21.80 -2.64
CA THR A 54 -14.73 -22.50 -3.93
C THR A 54 -13.88 -23.77 -3.81
N PRO A 55 -14.40 -24.96 -4.16
CA PRO A 55 -13.66 -26.20 -4.04
C PRO A 55 -12.69 -26.32 -5.22
N LEU A 56 -11.46 -25.87 -5.03
CA LEU A 56 -10.38 -26.09 -6.00
C LEU A 56 -9.16 -26.68 -5.28
N GLN A 57 -8.91 -27.95 -5.63
CA GLN A 57 -7.68 -28.74 -5.51
C GLN A 57 -6.69 -28.38 -4.40
N GLN A 58 -6.52 -29.36 -3.50
CA GLN A 58 -5.54 -29.47 -2.42
C GLN A 58 -4.09 -29.33 -2.92
N SER A 59 -3.62 -28.09 -3.01
CA SER A 59 -2.21 -27.72 -3.01
C SER A 59 -2.05 -26.61 -1.98
N ALA A 60 -1.01 -26.66 -1.15
CA ALA A 60 -0.73 -25.62 -0.16
C ALA A 60 -0.60 -24.27 -0.88
N LYS A 61 -1.66 -23.46 -0.84
CA LYS A 61 -1.68 -22.18 -1.54
C LYS A 61 -1.14 -21.14 -0.57
N SER A 62 0.06 -20.66 -0.85
CA SER A 62 0.59 -19.48 -0.16
C SER A 62 0.02 -18.22 -0.80
N SER A 63 -0.31 -17.22 0.01
CA SER A 63 -0.86 -15.95 -0.47
C SER A 63 -0.45 -14.81 0.44
N PHE A 64 -0.22 -13.66 -0.16
CA PHE A 64 0.02 -12.39 0.51
C PHE A 64 -1.30 -11.63 0.56
N CYS A 65 -1.64 -11.16 1.75
CA CYS A 65 -2.87 -10.43 2.00
C CYS A 65 -2.54 -9.02 2.46
N VAL A 66 -3.47 -8.10 2.24
CA VAL A 66 -3.43 -6.74 2.81
C VAL A 66 -4.68 -6.55 3.64
N TYR A 67 -4.48 -6.26 4.92
CA TYR A 67 -5.54 -5.95 5.85
C TYR A 67 -5.48 -4.49 6.27
N VAL A 68 -6.64 -3.99 6.67
CA VAL A 68 -6.76 -2.73 7.39
C VAL A 68 -7.55 -2.92 8.67
N CYS A 69 -7.19 -2.17 9.70
CA CYS A 69 -7.99 -2.04 10.90
C CYS A 69 -7.85 -0.65 11.50
N ALA A 70 -8.90 -0.21 12.18
CA ALA A 70 -8.84 0.98 13.01
C ALA A 70 -8.04 0.64 14.28
N LEU A 71 -7.12 1.51 14.69
CA LEU A 71 -6.32 1.27 15.91
C LEU A 71 -7.17 1.26 17.17
N GLU A 72 -8.36 1.88 17.15
CA GLU A 72 -9.34 1.84 18.24
C GLU A 72 -10.01 0.46 18.37
N GLN A 73 -10.08 -0.30 17.27
CA GLN A 73 -10.71 -1.62 17.21
C GLN A 73 -9.79 -2.62 16.46
N PRO A 74 -8.60 -2.91 17.01
CA PRO A 74 -7.59 -3.70 16.33
C PRO A 74 -8.02 -5.14 16.05
N TRP A 75 -9.10 -5.64 16.67
CA TRP A 75 -9.68 -6.96 16.40
C TRP A 75 -10.57 -7.00 15.14
N HIS A 76 -10.90 -5.84 14.55
CA HIS A 76 -11.82 -5.74 13.42
C HIS A 76 -11.07 -5.44 12.12
N PHE A 77 -10.55 -6.50 11.49
CA PHE A 77 -9.78 -6.40 10.25
C PHE A 77 -10.66 -6.52 9.01
N GLY A 78 -10.42 -5.66 8.02
CA GLY A 78 -10.94 -5.78 6.67
C GLY A 78 -9.85 -6.27 5.71
N LEU A 79 -10.13 -7.35 4.97
CA LEU A 79 -9.26 -7.82 3.87
C LEU A 79 -9.53 -6.96 2.63
N ILE A 80 -8.50 -6.30 2.10
CA ILE A 80 -8.63 -5.44 0.90
C ILE A 80 -8.10 -6.12 -0.35
N ALA A 81 -6.95 -6.77 -0.25
CA ALA A 81 -6.26 -7.33 -1.41
C ALA A 81 -5.60 -8.66 -1.08
N THR A 82 -5.57 -9.54 -2.08
CA THR A 82 -4.78 -10.77 -2.07
C THR A 82 -3.86 -10.80 -3.28
N SER A 83 -2.69 -11.40 -3.12
CA SER A 83 -1.65 -11.48 -4.14
C SER A 83 -0.87 -12.78 -3.97
N ILE A 84 -0.39 -13.34 -5.08
CA ILE A 84 0.57 -14.46 -5.07
C ILE A 84 2.03 -13.97 -5.01
N VAL A 85 2.24 -12.67 -5.17
CA VAL A 85 3.52 -11.96 -5.10
C VAL A 85 3.58 -11.16 -3.80
N PRO A 86 4.74 -11.10 -3.10
CA PRO A 86 4.90 -10.30 -1.90
C PRO A 86 4.44 -8.86 -2.09
N ILE A 87 3.65 -8.34 -1.14
CA ILE A 87 3.35 -6.91 -1.05
C ILE A 87 4.44 -6.27 -0.21
N VAL A 88 5.21 -5.38 -0.83
CA VAL A 88 6.44 -4.83 -0.28
C VAL A 88 6.29 -3.39 0.21
N HIS A 89 5.32 -2.65 -0.33
CA HIS A 89 5.02 -1.29 0.14
C HIS A 89 3.53 -1.03 0.27
N LEU A 90 3.22 -0.28 1.32
CA LEU A 90 1.92 0.30 1.61
C LEU A 90 2.14 1.79 1.87
N ALA A 91 1.27 2.63 1.34
CA ALA A 91 1.31 4.06 1.62
C ALA A 91 -0.11 4.65 1.66
N TRP A 92 -0.48 5.25 2.78
CA TRP A 92 -1.70 6.03 2.90
C TRP A 92 -1.54 7.40 2.26
N SER A 93 -2.63 7.89 1.67
CA SER A 93 -2.75 9.30 1.31
C SER A 93 -2.80 10.17 2.56
N LEU A 94 -2.48 11.47 2.39
CA LEU A 94 -2.46 12.43 3.49
C LEU A 94 -3.82 12.56 4.21
N ASP A 95 -4.92 12.40 3.49
CA ASP A 95 -6.29 12.43 4.03
C ASP A 95 -6.75 11.09 4.62
N GLY A 96 -5.93 10.03 4.50
CA GLY A 96 -6.25 8.69 4.99
C GLY A 96 -7.39 7.97 4.23
N THR A 97 -7.83 8.50 3.08
CA THR A 97 -8.95 7.90 2.32
C THR A 97 -8.51 6.97 1.20
N HIS A 98 -7.24 7.05 0.77
CA HIS A 98 -6.65 6.21 -0.26
C HIS A 98 -5.46 5.44 0.28
N LEU A 99 -5.32 4.19 -0.15
CA LEU A 99 -4.21 3.32 0.18
C LEU A 99 -3.55 2.84 -1.11
N LEU A 100 -2.26 3.12 -1.27
CA LEU A 100 -1.42 2.51 -2.27
C LEU A 100 -0.92 1.14 -1.76
N VAL A 101 -1.02 0.14 -2.63
CA VAL A 101 -0.54 -1.22 -2.43
C VAL A 101 0.39 -1.58 -3.59
N CYS A 102 1.63 -1.92 -3.27
CA CYS A 102 2.66 -2.25 -4.25
C CYS A 102 3.22 -3.65 -3.99
N ASN A 103 3.24 -4.48 -5.02
CA ASN A 103 3.89 -5.78 -4.95
C ASN A 103 5.34 -5.74 -5.46
N GLN A 104 6.08 -6.81 -5.20
CA GLN A 104 7.50 -6.91 -5.57
C GLN A 104 7.73 -6.85 -7.08
N THR A 105 6.78 -7.31 -7.91
CA THR A 105 6.92 -7.32 -9.38
C THR A 105 6.57 -5.99 -10.03
N GLY A 106 6.28 -4.95 -9.25
CA GLY A 106 6.02 -3.62 -9.80
C GLY A 106 4.55 -3.29 -10.05
N LEU A 107 3.61 -4.14 -9.63
CA LEU A 107 2.18 -3.86 -9.69
C LEU A 107 1.79 -2.93 -8.54
N CYS A 108 1.32 -1.75 -8.89
CA CYS A 108 0.81 -0.72 -8.00
C CYS A 108 -0.71 -0.65 -8.13
N ARG A 109 -1.41 -0.62 -7.01
CA ARG A 109 -2.87 -0.48 -6.93
C ARG A 109 -3.24 0.58 -5.92
N ILE A 110 -4.19 1.45 -6.27
CA ILE A 110 -4.74 2.44 -5.34
C ILE A 110 -6.15 2.03 -4.99
N PHE A 111 -6.38 1.90 -3.70
CA PHE A 111 -7.67 1.57 -3.11
C PHE A 111 -8.26 2.81 -2.46
N LYS A 112 -9.57 3.02 -2.61
CA LYS A 112 -10.31 4.11 -1.99
C LYS A 112 -11.32 3.57 -1.00
N MET A 113 -11.34 4.14 0.19
CA MET A 113 -12.33 3.82 1.21
C MET A 113 -13.74 4.21 0.72
N LYS A 114 -14.66 3.26 0.71
CA LYS A 114 -16.03 3.46 0.24
C LYS A 114 -16.91 3.96 1.39
N ASN A 115 -17.57 5.10 1.19
CA ASN A 115 -18.53 5.67 2.15
C ASN A 115 -17.97 5.83 3.59
N GLY A 116 -16.65 6.04 3.74
CA GLY A 116 -15.99 6.12 5.05
C GLY A 116 -15.90 4.80 5.81
N CYS A 117 -16.24 3.68 5.17
CA CYS A 117 -16.16 2.35 5.75
C CYS A 117 -14.80 1.72 5.44
N ILE A 118 -13.93 1.66 6.44
CA ILE A 118 -12.59 1.06 6.38
C ILE A 118 -12.58 -0.36 5.79
N ASN A 119 -13.57 -1.19 6.13
CA ASN A 119 -13.63 -2.59 5.70
C ASN A 119 -13.98 -2.77 4.21
N THR A 120 -14.41 -1.71 3.54
CA THR A 120 -14.80 -1.74 2.14
C THR A 120 -13.98 -0.72 1.38
N MET A 121 -12.91 -1.21 0.74
CA MET A 121 -12.09 -0.39 -0.15
C MET A 121 -12.20 -0.89 -1.59
N ASP A 122 -12.49 0.02 -2.51
CA ASP A 122 -12.60 -0.28 -3.93
C ASP A 122 -11.26 0.03 -4.61
N ASN A 123 -10.79 -0.85 -5.49
CA ASN A 123 -9.66 -0.53 -6.35
C ASN A 123 -10.10 0.51 -7.40
N ILE A 124 -9.48 1.69 -7.40
CA ILE A 124 -9.80 2.78 -8.32
C ILE A 124 -8.75 3.00 -9.40
N TYR A 125 -7.54 2.48 -9.19
CA TYR A 125 -6.43 2.65 -10.11
C TYR A 125 -5.44 1.48 -10.00
N GLN A 126 -4.86 1.12 -11.14
CA GLN A 126 -3.83 0.10 -11.25
C GLN A 126 -2.79 0.53 -12.29
N TYR A 127 -1.52 0.33 -11.96
CA TYR A 127 -0.38 0.58 -12.84
C TYR A 127 0.68 -0.50 -12.63
N GLU A 128 1.37 -0.90 -13.70
CA GLU A 128 2.39 -1.94 -13.65
C GLU A 128 3.69 -1.41 -14.25
N THR A 129 4.75 -1.42 -13.44
CA THR A 129 6.09 -1.00 -13.84
C THR A 129 6.92 -2.14 -14.44
N ASN A 130 6.58 -3.39 -14.12
CA ASN A 130 7.42 -4.58 -14.35
C ASN A 130 8.84 -4.47 -13.75
N GLU A 131 9.00 -3.62 -12.73
CA GLU A 131 10.26 -3.37 -12.05
C GLU A 131 10.09 -3.49 -10.53
N ASP A 132 11.17 -3.82 -9.84
CA ASP A 132 11.17 -3.84 -8.39
C ASP A 132 10.93 -2.43 -7.85
N ILE A 133 9.92 -2.28 -7.00
CA ILE A 133 9.63 -1.04 -6.28
C ILE A 133 10.50 -1.02 -5.03
N LEU A 134 11.33 0.00 -4.91
CA LEU A 134 12.26 0.18 -3.80
C LEU A 134 11.64 0.96 -2.64
N ILE A 135 10.77 1.92 -2.97
CA ILE A 135 10.01 2.69 -2.01
C ILE A 135 8.76 3.26 -2.68
N ALA A 136 7.66 3.33 -1.93
CA ALA A 136 6.45 4.02 -2.35
C ALA A 136 5.95 4.93 -1.23
N LYS A 137 5.61 6.18 -1.56
CA LYS A 137 5.11 7.18 -0.60
C LYS A 137 4.08 8.09 -1.25
N TYR A 138 3.16 8.61 -0.44
CA TYR A 138 2.34 9.74 -0.82
C TYR A 138 3.14 11.03 -0.61
N ILE A 139 3.21 11.87 -1.64
CA ILE A 139 3.85 13.18 -1.53
C ILE A 139 2.80 14.26 -1.78
N PHE A 140 2.59 15.09 -0.76
CA PHE A 140 1.74 16.26 -0.86
C PHE A 140 2.54 17.42 -1.46
N HIS A 141 2.03 17.99 -2.55
CA HIS A 141 2.55 19.23 -3.10
C HIS A 141 1.43 20.26 -3.22
N LYS A 142 1.77 21.53 -2.94
CA LYS A 142 0.87 22.67 -3.18
C LYS A 142 0.75 23.02 -4.67
N GLU A 143 1.66 22.50 -5.49
CA GLU A 143 1.71 22.68 -6.95
C GLU A 143 2.02 21.33 -7.61
N PRO A 144 1.43 21.01 -8.78
CA PRO A 144 1.66 19.74 -9.44
C PRO A 144 3.15 19.61 -9.84
N ILE A 145 3.84 18.59 -9.32
CA ILE A 145 5.19 18.28 -9.80
C ILE A 145 5.08 17.60 -11.17
N VAL A 146 5.42 18.34 -12.20
CA VAL A 146 5.73 17.77 -13.52
C VAL A 146 7.19 17.33 -13.48
N ILE A 147 7.42 16.04 -13.23
CA ILE A 147 8.75 15.46 -13.39
C ILE A 147 9.03 15.42 -14.89
N ASN A 148 9.85 16.35 -15.36
CA ASN A 148 10.24 16.40 -16.76
C ASN A 148 11.35 15.36 -17.00
N PRO A 149 11.07 14.25 -17.71
CA PRO A 149 12.06 13.18 -17.92
C PRO A 149 13.28 13.65 -18.72
N ASP A 150 13.16 14.77 -19.45
CA ASP A 150 14.22 15.29 -20.32
C ASP A 150 15.10 16.36 -19.64
N ARG A 151 14.72 16.85 -18.45
CA ARG A 151 15.52 17.84 -17.71
C ARG A 151 16.38 17.15 -16.66
N LYS A 152 17.61 16.84 -17.05
CA LYS A 152 18.71 16.54 -16.14
C LYS A 152 18.96 17.78 -15.25
N ASP A 153 18.82 17.63 -13.94
CA ASP A 153 18.84 18.74 -12.98
C ASP A 153 20.03 19.69 -13.18
N SER A 154 19.74 20.98 -13.38
CA SER A 154 20.74 22.04 -13.25
C SER A 154 20.87 22.41 -11.77
N LEU A 155 22.08 22.34 -11.22
CA LEU A 155 22.45 22.62 -9.80
C LEU A 155 22.20 24.06 -9.31
N PHE A 156 21.48 24.90 -10.06
CA PHE A 156 21.22 26.28 -9.66
C PHE A 156 19.92 26.36 -8.84
N TYR A 157 20.07 26.14 -7.54
CA TYR A 157 19.10 26.56 -6.52
C TYR A 157 19.16 28.10 -6.40
N GLY A 158 18.54 28.80 -7.34
CA GLY A 158 18.36 30.26 -7.32
C GLY A 158 16.90 30.57 -7.01
N LYS A 159 16.63 31.06 -5.80
CA LYS A 159 15.35 31.67 -5.45
C LYS A 159 15.06 32.87 -6.36
N GLU A 160 13.86 32.94 -6.92
CA GLU A 160 13.22 34.22 -7.22
C GLU A 160 11.77 34.16 -6.75
N ASP A 161 11.47 35.01 -5.75
CA ASP A 161 10.15 35.23 -5.20
C ASP A 161 9.24 35.86 -6.27
N GLY A 162 8.41 35.04 -6.90
CA GLY A 162 7.29 35.48 -7.73
C GLY A 162 5.99 35.05 -7.08
N GLN A 163 5.24 36.00 -6.51
CA GLN A 163 3.88 35.76 -5.99
C GLN A 163 3.01 35.10 -7.06
N SER A 164 2.67 33.82 -6.87
CA SER A 164 1.63 33.16 -7.66
C SER A 164 0.25 33.65 -7.22
N PRO A 165 -0.68 33.91 -8.16
CA PRO A 165 -2.02 34.37 -7.81
C PRO A 165 -2.75 33.30 -7.02
N MET A 166 -3.31 33.68 -5.85
CA MET A 166 -4.13 32.79 -5.04
C MET A 166 -5.32 32.28 -5.86
N LEU A 167 -5.23 31.01 -6.27
CA LEU A 167 -6.39 30.26 -6.73
C LEU A 167 -7.16 29.77 -5.49
N PRO A 168 -8.49 30.00 -5.42
CA PRO A 168 -9.29 29.50 -4.33
C PRO A 168 -9.47 27.99 -4.50
N TYR A 169 -9.46 27.27 -3.37
CA TYR A 169 -9.61 25.81 -3.24
C TYR A 169 -8.33 25.02 -3.55
N ALA A 170 -7.59 24.71 -2.49
CA ALA A 170 -6.60 23.64 -2.51
C ALA A 170 -7.29 22.32 -2.85
N LEU A 171 -7.33 21.96 -4.14
CA LEU A 171 -7.48 20.58 -4.54
C LEU A 171 -6.33 19.80 -3.90
N ASN A 172 -6.62 18.60 -3.41
CA ASN A 172 -5.66 17.70 -2.79
C ASN A 172 -4.69 17.19 -3.88
N THR A 173 -3.73 18.02 -4.31
CA THR A 173 -2.78 17.77 -5.41
C THR A 173 -1.59 16.92 -4.97
N GLY A 174 -1.79 16.03 -4.00
CA GLY A 174 -0.77 15.06 -3.62
C GLY A 174 -0.89 13.81 -4.47
N ASN A 175 0.25 13.25 -4.85
CA ASN A 175 0.34 12.06 -5.70
C ASN A 175 1.07 10.95 -4.97
N PHE A 176 0.75 9.70 -5.34
CA PHE A 176 1.60 8.59 -4.97
C PHE A 176 2.84 8.58 -5.88
N VAL A 177 4.00 8.36 -5.28
CA VAL A 177 5.27 8.28 -5.98
C VAL A 177 5.94 6.97 -5.59
N CYS A 178 6.34 6.21 -6.60
CA CYS A 178 7.11 4.99 -6.47
C CYS A 178 8.51 5.22 -7.05
N VAL A 179 9.54 4.80 -6.33
CA VAL A 179 10.90 4.70 -6.88
C VAL A 179 11.14 3.26 -7.26
N THR A 180 11.45 3.04 -8.52
CA THR A 180 11.79 1.72 -9.09
C THR A 180 13.31 1.62 -9.30
N THR A 181 13.76 0.47 -9.79
CA THR A 181 15.18 0.26 -10.13
C THR A 181 15.67 1.13 -11.29
N SER A 182 14.78 1.55 -12.20
CA SER A 182 15.16 2.39 -13.34
C SER A 182 14.88 3.89 -13.15
N GLY A 183 14.00 4.27 -12.21
CA GLY A 183 13.66 5.67 -12.02
C GLY A 183 12.55 5.93 -11.02
N THR A 184 11.84 7.05 -11.22
CA THR A 184 10.72 7.47 -10.37
C THR A 184 9.44 7.52 -11.19
N VAL A 185 8.36 6.96 -10.65
CA VAL A 185 7.04 6.91 -11.26
C VAL A 185 6.05 7.65 -10.37
N SER A 186 5.38 8.65 -10.92
CA SER A 186 4.28 9.35 -10.26
C SER A 186 2.95 8.76 -10.71
N LEU A 187 2.18 8.26 -9.74
CA LEU A 187 0.85 7.69 -9.96
C LEU A 187 -0.19 8.79 -9.69
N ASN A 188 -0.59 9.45 -10.77
CA ASN A 188 -1.64 10.47 -10.76
C ASN A 188 -3.00 9.78 -10.94
N PHE A 189 -3.87 9.87 -9.95
CA PHE A 189 -5.24 9.38 -10.01
C PHE A 189 -6.19 10.57 -9.80
N ILE A 190 -7.10 10.78 -10.76
CA ILE A 190 -8.02 11.94 -10.83
C ILE A 190 -9.29 11.64 -10.05
#